data_AF-A0AAV1GS55-F1
#
_entry.id   AF-A0AAV1GS55-F1
#
_cell.length_a   1.000
_cell.length_b   1.000
_cell.length_c   1.000
_cell.angle_alpha   90.00
_cell.angle_beta   90.00
_cell.angle_gamma   90.00
#
_symmetry.space_group_name_H-M   'P 1'
#
loop_
_entity.id
_entity.type
_entity.pdbx_description
1 polymer ?
#
loop_
_entity_poly.entity_id
_entity_poly.type
_entity_poly.pdbx_seq_one_letter_code
_entity_poly.pdbx_strand_id
1 'polypeptide(L)'
;MERGTGPVLATERYGSSESWKYIAKDGVMERKRDGPESESRGNSVVGVFKSVFLPQGYPDSVSRDYLHYQFWDTVQAFSSSLTGTLATQASLKGVGVGNKEATVAAATVTWLLRDGTGMLGRILFAWQKGSKLDSEAKKWRLFADVLNDIAMFMEILAPYFPPFFTLIVCTAGIFKSIVGVAGGATRAALTVHQARRDNMADISAKDGSQETLVNLAGLLVSLVLIPLVTDNPVLTLSLFFLFTTLHLFANYKAVRSVVMETFNEERLSIVFQQYLRDKQVLSPQEANLREPVFIEFRKTVPIKLGVRLQEVILSLDELELALKQNNMPYLLGVKNGM
;
A
#
# COMPACT_ATOMS: atom_id res chain seq x y z
N MET A 1 31.01 27.43 -41.34
CA MET A 1 29.67 28.01 -41.57
C MET A 1 28.66 27.07 -40.92
N GLU A 2 28.46 27.19 -39.61
CA GLU A 2 27.41 26.46 -38.89
C GLU A 2 26.07 27.16 -39.15
N ARG A 3 25.30 26.67 -40.12
CA ARG A 3 23.91 27.09 -40.32
C ARG A 3 23.02 26.11 -39.59
N GLY A 4 22.21 26.56 -38.63
CA GLY A 4 20.92 25.92 -38.39
C GLY A 4 20.40 25.71 -36.96
N THR A 5 21.07 26.14 -35.90
CA THR A 5 20.52 26.03 -34.53
C THR A 5 20.62 27.38 -33.82
N GLY A 6 19.49 28.05 -33.59
CA GLY A 6 19.49 29.25 -32.77
C GLY A 6 19.82 28.97 -31.30
N PRO A 7 19.81 29.99 -30.42
CA PRO A 7 20.25 29.82 -29.05
C PRO A 7 19.33 28.88 -28.27
N VAL A 8 19.92 28.00 -27.45
CA VAL A 8 19.18 27.18 -26.48
C VAL A 8 18.67 28.12 -25.39
N LEU A 9 17.35 28.21 -25.25
CA LEU A 9 16.67 29.03 -24.26
C LEU A 9 16.54 28.31 -22.92
N ALA A 10 16.23 27.01 -22.95
CA ALA A 10 16.02 26.20 -21.77
C ALA A 10 16.29 24.72 -22.06
N THR A 11 16.58 23.96 -21.01
CA THR A 11 16.67 22.49 -21.05
C THR A 11 15.73 21.89 -20.02
N GLU A 12 14.93 20.92 -20.42
CA GLU A 12 14.05 20.15 -19.54
C GLU A 12 14.60 18.73 -19.38
N ARG A 13 14.66 18.24 -18.15
CA ARG A 13 15.03 16.86 -17.85
C ARG A 13 14.08 16.31 -16.79
N TYR A 14 13.47 15.16 -17.09
CA TYR A 14 12.56 14.47 -16.17
C TYR A 14 13.17 13.16 -15.67
N GLY A 15 13.73 13.18 -14.46
CA GLY A 15 14.45 12.06 -13.88
C GLY A 15 15.66 11.61 -14.72
N SER A 16 15.81 10.30 -14.89
CA SER A 16 16.86 9.67 -15.71
C SER A 16 16.51 9.61 -17.21
N SER A 17 15.31 10.05 -17.58
CA SER A 17 14.77 9.96 -18.95
C SER A 17 15.34 11.03 -19.87
N GLU A 18 14.89 11.00 -21.12
CA GLU A 18 15.30 11.89 -22.20
C GLU A 18 15.25 13.38 -21.78
N SER A 19 16.31 14.10 -22.12
CA SER A 19 16.38 15.55 -22.01
C SER A 19 15.79 16.22 -23.25
N TRP A 20 15.22 17.42 -23.07
CA TRP A 20 14.70 18.25 -24.14
C TRP A 20 15.39 19.61 -24.12
N LYS A 21 15.68 20.15 -25.30
CA LYS A 21 16.21 21.50 -25.51
C LYS A 21 15.13 22.35 -26.18
N TYR A 22 14.94 23.56 -25.66
CA TYR A 22 14.08 24.57 -26.26
C TYR A 22 14.98 25.58 -26.97
N ILE A 23 14.83 25.70 -28.28
CA ILE A 23 15.71 26.49 -29.15
C ILE A 23 14.90 27.61 -29.78
N ALA A 24 15.40 28.85 -29.74
CA ALA A 24 14.79 29.96 -30.47
C ALA A 24 15.21 29.90 -31.94
N LYS A 25 14.26 29.78 -32.86
CA LYS A 25 14.54 29.82 -34.30
C LYS A 25 13.47 30.67 -35.00
N ASP A 26 13.91 31.71 -35.71
CA ASP A 26 13.02 32.60 -36.47
C ASP A 26 11.87 33.20 -35.64
N GLY A 27 12.13 33.52 -34.36
CA GLY A 27 11.12 34.07 -33.44
C GLY A 27 10.15 33.02 -32.86
N VAL A 28 10.31 31.75 -33.20
CA VAL A 28 9.50 30.62 -32.70
C VAL A 28 10.35 29.72 -31.80
N MET A 29 9.76 29.19 -30.75
CA MET A 29 10.42 28.21 -29.86
C MET A 29 10.23 26.80 -30.43
N GLU A 30 11.31 26.16 -30.87
CA GLU A 30 11.33 24.76 -31.26
C GLU A 30 11.76 23.88 -30.07
N ARG A 31 11.00 22.82 -29.78
CA ARG A 31 11.38 21.80 -28.80
C ARG A 31 12.07 20.64 -29.51
N LYS A 32 13.35 20.41 -29.22
CA LYS A 32 14.13 19.27 -29.75
C LYS A 32 14.51 18.31 -28.64
N ARG A 33 14.46 17.01 -28.92
CA ARG A 33 14.95 15.99 -27.99
C ARG A 33 16.48 16.00 -28.00
N ASP A 34 17.06 16.03 -26.82
CA ASP A 34 18.51 16.01 -26.61
C ASP A 34 18.94 14.55 -26.43
N GLY A 35 19.35 13.92 -27.52
CA GLY A 35 19.80 12.53 -27.61
C GLY A 35 20.44 12.27 -28.97
N PRO A 36 21.33 11.26 -29.12
CA PRO A 36 22.04 11.03 -30.36
C PRO A 36 21.04 10.75 -31.51
N GLU A 37 21.09 11.55 -32.57
CA GLU A 37 20.26 11.41 -33.78
C GLU A 37 20.54 10.12 -34.60
N SER A 38 21.34 9.17 -34.08
CA SER A 38 21.86 8.04 -34.86
C SER A 38 21.85 6.66 -34.19
N GLU A 39 21.23 6.47 -33.02
CA GLU A 39 20.89 5.11 -32.58
C GLU A 39 19.48 4.76 -33.04
N SER A 40 19.42 4.06 -34.17
CA SER A 40 18.34 3.16 -34.56
C SER A 40 17.77 2.47 -33.32
N ARG A 41 16.63 2.99 -32.81
CA ARG A 41 15.81 2.32 -31.82
C ARG A 41 15.17 1.10 -32.48
N GLY A 42 15.93 0.02 -32.59
CA GLY A 42 15.33 -1.27 -32.31
C GLY A 42 14.78 -1.16 -30.89
N ASN A 43 13.46 -0.98 -30.75
CA ASN A 43 12.81 -0.95 -29.44
C ASN A 43 13.15 -2.25 -28.73
N SER A 44 14.21 -2.24 -27.92
CA SER A 44 14.56 -3.36 -27.08
C SER A 44 13.31 -3.67 -26.24
N VAL A 45 12.91 -4.93 -26.20
CA VAL A 45 11.75 -5.40 -25.42
C VAL A 45 11.82 -4.86 -23.98
N VAL A 46 13.04 -4.69 -23.46
CA VAL A 46 13.32 -4.06 -22.16
C VAL A 46 12.86 -2.60 -22.09
N GLY A 47 13.10 -1.81 -23.14
CA GLY A 47 12.67 -0.41 -23.22
C GLY A 47 11.16 -0.26 -23.24
N VAL A 48 10.47 -1.13 -23.98
CA VAL A 48 8.99 -1.20 -23.98
C VAL A 48 8.48 -1.61 -22.62
N PHE A 49 9.03 -2.67 -22.02
CA PHE A 49 8.63 -3.14 -20.69
C PHE A 49 8.80 -2.04 -19.62
N LYS A 50 9.95 -1.34 -19.62
CA LYS A 50 10.18 -0.20 -18.73
C LYS A 50 9.15 0.91 -18.96
N SER A 51 8.84 1.25 -20.21
CA SER A 51 7.87 2.30 -20.52
C SER A 51 6.43 1.94 -20.12
N VAL A 52 6.08 0.66 -20.15
CA VAL A 52 4.73 0.18 -19.79
C VAL A 52 4.57 0.12 -18.28
N PHE A 53 5.55 -0.45 -17.56
CA PHE A 53 5.39 -0.82 -16.15
C PHE A 53 6.13 0.10 -15.16
N LEU A 54 7.12 0.88 -15.58
CA LEU A 54 7.83 1.79 -14.67
C LEU A 54 7.39 3.25 -14.89
N PRO A 55 7.40 4.07 -13.83
CA PRO A 55 7.14 5.50 -13.95
C PRO A 55 8.14 6.21 -14.86
N GLN A 56 7.68 7.25 -15.55
CA GLN A 56 8.53 8.13 -16.33
C GLN A 56 9.63 8.72 -15.44
N GLY A 57 10.86 8.82 -15.93
CA GLY A 57 11.99 9.32 -15.13
C GLY A 57 12.61 8.29 -14.19
N TYR A 58 12.13 7.03 -14.16
CA TYR A 58 12.69 5.96 -13.33
C TYR A 58 14.17 5.71 -13.64
N PRO A 59 15.08 5.64 -12.64
CA PRO A 59 14.80 5.48 -11.21
C PRO A 59 14.63 6.78 -10.42
N ASP A 60 15.00 7.93 -10.97
CA ASP A 60 15.12 9.19 -10.20
C ASP A 60 13.76 9.86 -9.89
N SER A 61 12.68 9.36 -10.50
CA SER A 61 11.32 9.87 -10.28
C SER A 61 10.58 9.18 -9.15
N VAL A 62 11.14 8.11 -8.56
CA VAL A 62 10.52 7.34 -7.48
C VAL A 62 11.42 7.22 -6.26
N SER A 63 10.85 6.83 -5.12
CA SER A 63 11.63 6.48 -3.93
C SER A 63 12.57 5.29 -4.20
N ARG A 64 13.69 5.22 -3.46
CA ARG A 64 14.69 4.14 -3.62
C ARG A 64 14.15 2.75 -3.29
N ASP A 65 13.11 2.68 -2.46
CA ASP A 65 12.46 1.43 -2.06
C ASP A 65 11.43 0.90 -3.08
N TYR A 66 11.11 1.68 -4.13
CA TYR A 66 10.02 1.39 -5.08
C TYR A 66 10.10 -0.02 -5.68
N LEU A 67 11.22 -0.38 -6.35
CA LEU A 67 11.31 -1.67 -7.03
C LEU A 67 11.26 -2.85 -6.06
N HIS A 68 11.91 -2.73 -4.91
CA HIS A 68 11.93 -3.80 -3.94
C HIS A 68 10.52 -4.01 -3.35
N TYR A 69 9.80 -2.92 -3.08
CA TYR A 69 8.39 -2.99 -2.70
C TYR A 69 7.53 -3.64 -3.80
N GLN A 70 7.61 -3.14 -5.04
CA GLN A 70 6.81 -3.64 -6.17
C GLN A 70 7.02 -5.12 -6.47
N PHE A 71 8.25 -5.62 -6.30
CA PHE A 71 8.55 -7.04 -6.45
C PHE A 71 7.76 -7.89 -5.44
N TRP A 72 7.81 -7.53 -4.15
CA TRP A 72 7.12 -8.27 -3.11
C TRP A 72 5.60 -8.09 -3.18
N ASP A 73 5.13 -6.88 -3.52
CA ASP A 73 3.71 -6.58 -3.74
C ASP A 73 3.14 -7.40 -4.92
N THR A 74 3.94 -7.63 -5.98
CA THR A 74 3.59 -8.53 -7.09
C THR A 74 3.40 -9.98 -6.63
N VAL A 75 4.33 -10.51 -5.83
CA VAL A 75 4.23 -11.88 -5.28
C VAL A 75 3.01 -12.00 -4.35
N GLN A 76 2.77 -10.96 -3.55
CA GLN A 76 1.61 -10.86 -2.68
C GLN A 76 0.31 -10.89 -3.51
N ALA A 77 0.15 -9.99 -4.48
CA ALA A 77 -1.04 -9.87 -5.31
C ALA A 77 -1.34 -11.16 -6.08
N PHE A 78 -0.31 -11.82 -6.62
CA PHE A 78 -0.46 -13.12 -7.29
C PHE A 78 -1.04 -14.19 -6.35
N SER A 79 -0.48 -14.31 -5.14
CA SER A 79 -0.92 -15.29 -4.14
C SER A 79 -2.34 -15.02 -3.66
N SER A 80 -2.68 -13.74 -3.45
CA SER A 80 -4.03 -13.29 -3.08
C SER A 80 -5.05 -13.60 -4.18
N SER A 81 -4.68 -13.40 -5.46
CA SER A 81 -5.54 -13.71 -6.62
C SER A 81 -5.92 -15.19 -6.70
N LEU A 82 -4.95 -16.10 -6.51
CA LEU A 82 -5.19 -17.54 -6.49
C LEU A 82 -6.10 -17.95 -5.32
N THR A 83 -5.80 -17.43 -4.12
CA THR A 83 -6.60 -17.68 -2.91
C THR A 83 -8.03 -17.16 -3.06
N GLY A 84 -8.19 -15.96 -3.64
CA GLY A 84 -9.48 -15.36 -3.94
C GLY A 84 -10.32 -16.17 -4.93
N THR A 85 -9.66 -16.84 -5.88
CA THR A 85 -10.33 -17.77 -6.80
C THR A 85 -10.88 -19.00 -6.06
N LEU A 86 -10.09 -19.60 -5.15
CA LEU A 86 -10.55 -20.72 -4.30
C LEU A 86 -11.76 -20.32 -3.45
N ALA A 87 -11.71 -19.14 -2.82
CA ALA A 87 -12.80 -18.61 -2.01
C ALA A 87 -14.07 -18.33 -2.83
N THR A 88 -13.90 -17.81 -4.05
CA THR A 88 -15.01 -17.57 -4.98
C THR A 88 -15.67 -18.87 -5.41
N GLN A 89 -14.88 -19.92 -5.77
CA GLN A 89 -15.43 -21.23 -6.10
C GLN A 89 -16.26 -21.80 -4.94
N ALA A 90 -15.74 -21.74 -3.72
CA ALA A 90 -16.44 -22.22 -2.53
C ALA A 90 -17.73 -21.42 -2.27
N SER A 91 -17.67 -20.08 -2.36
CA SER A 91 -18.85 -19.23 -2.21
C SER A 91 -19.92 -19.53 -3.26
N LEU A 92 -19.54 -19.77 -4.52
CA LEU A 92 -20.46 -20.14 -5.60
C LEU A 92 -21.13 -21.49 -5.33
N LYS A 93 -20.35 -22.49 -4.89
CA LYS A 93 -20.90 -23.78 -4.46
C LYS A 93 -21.87 -23.62 -3.29
N GLY A 94 -21.53 -22.78 -2.31
CA GLY A 94 -22.34 -22.54 -1.12
C GLY A 94 -23.67 -21.82 -1.37
N VAL A 95 -23.74 -20.89 -2.34
CA VAL A 95 -25.03 -20.31 -2.78
C VAL A 95 -25.88 -21.28 -3.62
N GLY A 96 -25.35 -22.47 -3.92
CA GLY A 96 -26.08 -23.53 -4.62
C GLY A 96 -25.86 -23.58 -6.13
N VAL A 97 -24.80 -22.98 -6.67
CA VAL A 97 -24.43 -23.20 -8.09
C VAL A 97 -24.20 -24.69 -8.32
N GLY A 98 -24.96 -25.28 -9.24
CA GLY A 98 -24.95 -26.72 -9.51
C GLY A 98 -25.98 -27.54 -8.73
N ASN A 99 -26.73 -26.95 -7.78
CA ASN A 99 -27.82 -27.60 -7.08
C ASN A 99 -29.18 -27.27 -7.75
N LYS A 100 -29.94 -28.31 -8.14
CA LYS A 100 -31.26 -28.16 -8.79
C LYS A 100 -32.34 -27.57 -7.87
N GLU A 101 -32.16 -27.68 -6.56
CA GLU A 101 -33.10 -27.15 -5.56
C GLU A 101 -32.80 -25.69 -5.19
N ALA A 102 -31.62 -25.18 -5.54
CA ALA A 102 -31.23 -23.80 -5.27
C ALA A 102 -31.93 -22.85 -6.24
N THR A 103 -32.48 -21.74 -5.72
CA THR A 103 -33.13 -20.73 -6.53
C THR A 103 -32.21 -19.54 -6.76
N VAL A 104 -32.29 -18.96 -7.97
CA VAL A 104 -31.58 -17.71 -8.30
C VAL A 104 -31.98 -16.60 -7.33
N ALA A 105 -33.25 -16.54 -6.90
CA ALA A 105 -33.74 -15.55 -5.95
C ALA A 105 -33.03 -15.64 -4.59
N ALA A 106 -32.87 -16.83 -4.01
CA ALA A 106 -32.19 -17.02 -2.73
C ALA A 106 -30.69 -16.64 -2.80
N ALA A 107 -30.03 -17.00 -3.91
CA ALA A 107 -28.65 -16.61 -4.16
C ALA A 107 -28.51 -15.08 -4.25
N THR A 108 -29.42 -14.41 -4.98
CA THR A 108 -29.46 -12.94 -5.10
C THR A 108 -29.69 -12.27 -3.75
N VAL A 109 -30.59 -12.78 -2.90
CA VAL A 109 -30.80 -12.23 -1.55
C VAL A 109 -29.53 -12.34 -0.72
N THR A 110 -28.83 -13.48 -0.77
CA THR A 110 -27.55 -13.65 -0.06
C THR A 110 -26.49 -12.66 -0.55
N TRP A 111 -26.43 -12.43 -1.86
CA TRP A 111 -25.51 -11.46 -2.47
C TRP A 111 -25.83 -10.03 -2.03
N LEU A 112 -27.11 -9.63 -2.05
CA LEU A 112 -27.56 -8.31 -1.58
C LEU A 112 -27.26 -8.08 -0.10
N LEU A 113 -27.50 -9.06 0.75
CA LEU A 113 -27.21 -8.97 2.18
C LEU A 113 -25.71 -8.83 2.44
N ARG A 114 -24.89 -9.65 1.77
CA ARG A 114 -23.43 -9.58 1.89
C ARG A 114 -22.90 -8.22 1.44
N ASP A 115 -23.34 -7.75 0.28
CA ASP A 115 -22.86 -6.48 -0.26
C ASP A 115 -23.34 -5.32 0.63
N GLY A 116 -24.63 -5.30 1.02
CA GLY A 116 -25.20 -4.27 1.90
C GLY A 116 -24.52 -4.19 3.27
N THR A 117 -24.28 -5.33 3.93
CA THR A 117 -23.55 -5.37 5.21
C THR A 117 -22.09 -4.93 5.03
N GLY A 118 -21.44 -5.33 3.94
CA GLY A 118 -20.11 -4.84 3.56
C GLY A 118 -20.07 -3.31 3.39
N MET A 119 -21.07 -2.71 2.73
CA MET A 119 -21.17 -1.27 2.55
C MET A 119 -21.26 -0.51 3.89
N LEU A 120 -22.05 -1.02 4.83
CA LEU A 120 -22.15 -0.44 6.17
C LEU A 120 -20.82 -0.57 6.93
N GLY A 121 -20.17 -1.74 6.81
CA GLY A 121 -18.87 -2.00 7.43
C GLY A 121 -17.78 -1.03 6.99
N ARG A 122 -17.65 -0.78 5.67
CA ARG A 122 -16.66 0.18 5.15
C ARG A 122 -16.93 1.62 5.59
N ILE A 123 -18.20 2.05 5.65
CA ILE A 123 -18.56 3.40 6.10
C ILE A 123 -18.19 3.57 7.59
N LEU A 124 -18.58 2.60 8.42
CA LEU A 124 -18.29 2.63 9.86
C LEU A 124 -16.78 2.63 10.12
N PHE A 125 -16.03 1.78 9.41
CA PHE A 125 -14.59 1.71 9.55
C PHE A 125 -13.90 3.01 9.11
N ALA A 126 -14.27 3.56 7.96
CA ALA A 126 -13.73 4.83 7.48
C ALA A 126 -13.98 5.97 8.48
N TRP A 127 -15.19 6.05 9.05
CA TRP A 127 -15.53 7.04 10.07
C TRP A 127 -14.68 6.89 11.34
N GLN A 128 -14.44 5.67 11.82
CA GLN A 128 -13.73 5.43 13.07
C GLN A 128 -12.20 5.48 12.95
N LYS A 129 -11.64 5.08 11.81
CA LYS A 129 -10.19 4.83 11.66
C LYS A 129 -9.51 5.60 10.54
N GLY A 130 -10.26 6.30 9.68
CA GLY A 130 -9.73 6.96 8.48
C GLY A 130 -8.55 7.89 8.74
N SER A 131 -8.56 8.65 9.83
CA SER A 131 -7.50 9.64 10.15
C SER A 131 -6.13 9.06 10.48
N LYS A 132 -6.03 7.74 10.76
CA LYS A 132 -4.76 7.07 11.11
C LYS A 132 -4.23 6.15 10.01
N LEU A 133 -4.94 6.02 8.88
CA LEU A 133 -4.55 5.09 7.81
C LEU A 133 -3.24 5.53 7.14
N ASP A 134 -3.05 6.84 6.95
CA ASP A 134 -1.86 7.38 6.28
C ASP A 134 -0.60 7.29 7.15
N SER A 135 -0.72 7.62 8.45
CA SER A 135 0.44 7.65 9.36
C SER A 135 0.97 6.26 9.70
N GLU A 136 0.10 5.25 9.76
CA GLU A 136 0.44 3.87 10.11
C GLU A 136 0.29 2.92 8.91
N ALA A 137 0.56 3.40 7.69
CA ALA A 137 0.25 2.69 6.45
C ALA A 137 0.83 1.27 6.37
N LYS A 138 2.06 1.05 6.87
CA LYS A 138 2.69 -0.28 6.92
C LYS A 138 1.90 -1.28 7.75
N LYS A 139 1.46 -0.86 8.94
CA LYS A 139 0.70 -1.71 9.87
C LYS A 139 -0.67 -2.04 9.32
N TRP A 140 -1.34 -1.03 8.75
CA TRP A 140 -2.67 -1.20 8.16
C TRP A 140 -2.64 -2.09 6.92
N ARG A 141 -1.58 -2.04 6.08
CA ARG A 141 -1.41 -3.00 4.98
C ARG A 141 -1.31 -4.44 5.48
N LEU A 142 -0.45 -4.70 6.47
CA LEU A 142 -0.28 -6.06 6.99
C LEU A 142 -1.56 -6.57 7.69
N PHE A 143 -2.22 -5.70 8.45
CA PHE A 143 -3.50 -6.02 9.09
C PHE A 143 -4.60 -6.30 8.06
N ALA A 144 -4.73 -5.47 7.02
CA ALA A 144 -5.73 -5.65 5.99
C ALA A 144 -5.57 -7.00 5.30
N ASP A 145 -4.34 -7.41 4.98
CA ASP A 145 -4.11 -8.69 4.32
C ASP A 145 -4.38 -9.90 5.23
N VAL A 146 -4.03 -9.83 6.51
CA VAL A 146 -4.44 -10.86 7.48
C VAL A 146 -5.96 -10.95 7.57
N LEU A 147 -6.66 -9.81 7.61
CA LEU A 147 -8.12 -9.78 7.65
C LEU A 147 -8.74 -10.31 6.36
N ASN A 148 -8.11 -10.07 5.21
CA ASN A 148 -8.52 -10.61 3.91
C ASN A 148 -8.38 -12.13 3.86
N ASP A 149 -7.26 -12.66 4.36
CA ASP A 149 -7.03 -14.10 4.44
C ASP A 149 -8.04 -14.80 5.36
N ILE A 150 -8.38 -14.17 6.49
CA ILE A 150 -9.48 -14.65 7.36
C ILE A 150 -10.81 -14.67 6.60
N ALA A 151 -11.13 -13.60 5.87
CA ALA A 151 -12.38 -13.53 5.11
C ALA A 151 -12.45 -14.60 4.00
N MET A 152 -11.36 -14.82 3.27
CA MET A 152 -11.27 -15.87 2.26
C MET A 152 -11.38 -17.27 2.88
N PHE A 153 -10.77 -17.49 4.04
CA PHE A 153 -10.91 -18.75 4.77
C PHE A 153 -12.37 -19.01 5.20
N MET A 154 -13.05 -17.98 5.70
CA MET A 154 -14.46 -18.05 6.05
C MET A 154 -15.33 -18.43 4.84
N GLU A 155 -15.09 -17.85 3.66
CA GLU A 155 -15.80 -18.21 2.43
C GLU A 155 -15.51 -19.64 1.97
N ILE A 156 -14.27 -20.11 2.11
CA ILE A 156 -13.90 -21.50 1.80
C ILE A 156 -14.62 -22.48 2.72
N LEU A 157 -14.77 -22.13 4.00
CA LEU A 157 -15.45 -22.97 4.99
C LEU A 157 -16.98 -22.85 4.98
N ALA A 158 -17.53 -21.73 4.48
CA ALA A 158 -18.96 -21.45 4.54
C ALA A 158 -19.86 -22.60 4.02
N PRO A 159 -19.54 -23.30 2.90
CA PRO A 159 -20.37 -24.39 2.40
C PRO A 159 -20.51 -25.58 3.36
N TYR A 160 -19.59 -25.76 4.33
CA TYR A 160 -19.68 -26.81 5.36
C TYR A 160 -20.66 -26.46 6.49
N PHE A 161 -21.18 -25.22 6.51
CA PHE A 161 -22.15 -24.76 7.50
C PHE A 161 -23.40 -24.18 6.84
N PRO A 162 -24.20 -24.97 6.09
CA PRO A 162 -25.35 -24.46 5.33
C PRO A 162 -26.34 -23.58 6.14
N PRO A 163 -26.71 -23.92 7.40
CA PRO A 163 -27.61 -23.07 8.19
C PRO A 163 -27.06 -21.68 8.52
N PHE A 164 -25.74 -21.52 8.52
CA PHE A 164 -25.04 -20.27 8.85
C PHE A 164 -24.36 -19.64 7.64
N PHE A 165 -24.54 -20.22 6.44
CA PHE A 165 -23.82 -19.81 5.23
C PHE A 165 -23.91 -18.30 4.99
N THR A 166 -25.14 -17.76 4.94
CA THR A 166 -25.40 -16.33 4.71
C THR A 166 -24.72 -15.46 5.76
N LEU A 167 -24.75 -15.85 7.04
CA LEU A 167 -24.11 -15.10 8.13
C LEU A 167 -22.58 -15.07 7.97
N ILE A 168 -21.98 -16.21 7.64
CA ILE A 168 -20.53 -16.35 7.42
C ILE A 168 -20.09 -15.47 6.26
N VAL A 169 -20.76 -15.56 5.09
CA VAL A 169 -20.37 -14.76 3.92
C VAL A 169 -20.63 -13.28 4.10
N CYS A 170 -21.67 -12.86 4.83
CA CYS A 170 -21.89 -11.45 5.19
C CYS A 170 -20.76 -10.93 6.09
N THR A 171 -20.32 -11.72 7.07
CA THR A 171 -19.20 -11.37 7.95
C THR A 171 -17.89 -11.27 7.16
N ALA A 172 -17.62 -12.22 6.27
CA ALA A 172 -16.49 -12.16 5.35
C ALA A 172 -16.56 -10.93 4.42
N GLY A 173 -17.76 -10.57 3.96
CA GLY A 173 -18.02 -9.37 3.15
C GLY A 173 -17.71 -8.07 3.89
N ILE A 174 -18.06 -7.98 5.19
CA ILE A 174 -17.65 -6.87 6.07
C ILE A 174 -16.13 -6.79 6.15
N PHE A 175 -15.46 -7.90 6.42
CA PHE A 175 -14.00 -7.96 6.49
C PHE A 175 -13.35 -7.49 5.19
N LYS A 176 -13.74 -8.04 4.03
CA LYS A 176 -13.24 -7.60 2.71
C LYS A 176 -13.52 -6.12 2.43
N SER A 177 -14.65 -5.60 2.89
CA SER A 177 -14.98 -4.18 2.73
C SER A 177 -14.07 -3.28 3.57
N ILE A 178 -13.73 -3.69 4.81
CA ILE A 178 -12.73 -3.02 5.65
C ILE A 178 -11.36 -3.07 4.98
N VAL A 179 -10.96 -4.23 4.46
CA VAL A 179 -9.71 -4.42 3.72
C VAL A 179 -9.65 -3.48 2.51
N GLY A 180 -10.74 -3.34 1.76
CA GLY A 180 -10.79 -2.42 0.61
C GLY A 180 -10.50 -0.96 1.01
N VAL A 181 -11.04 -0.49 2.13
CA VAL A 181 -10.77 0.87 2.63
C VAL A 181 -9.33 1.02 3.11
N ALA A 182 -8.87 0.12 3.97
CA ALA A 182 -7.51 0.16 4.51
C ALA A 182 -6.46 0.00 3.41
N GLY A 183 -6.62 -0.97 2.51
CA GLY A 183 -5.76 -1.19 1.36
C GLY A 183 -5.73 0.02 0.42
N GLY A 184 -6.89 0.59 0.09
CA GLY A 184 -6.97 1.79 -0.77
C GLY A 184 -6.28 3.01 -0.17
N ALA A 185 -6.54 3.32 1.11
CA ALA A 185 -5.94 4.47 1.79
C ALA A 185 -4.42 4.30 1.95
N THR A 186 -3.97 3.13 2.40
CA THR A 186 -2.54 2.87 2.57
C THR A 186 -1.79 2.84 1.25
N ARG A 187 -2.40 2.32 0.19
CA ARG A 187 -1.85 2.41 -1.17
C ARG A 187 -1.67 3.86 -1.60
N ALA A 188 -2.66 4.73 -1.38
CA ALA A 188 -2.53 6.15 -1.68
C ALA A 188 -1.38 6.80 -0.89
N ALA A 189 -1.24 6.51 0.41
CA ALA A 189 -0.14 6.98 1.23
C ALA A 189 1.24 6.51 0.71
N LEU A 190 1.34 5.25 0.27
CA LEU A 190 2.56 4.72 -0.35
C LEU A 190 2.85 5.38 -1.70
N THR A 191 1.84 5.61 -2.55
CA THR A 191 2.02 6.31 -3.82
C THR A 191 2.54 7.74 -3.62
N VAL A 192 2.04 8.45 -2.59
CA VAL A 192 2.58 9.76 -2.19
C VAL A 192 4.04 9.65 -1.75
N HIS A 193 4.39 8.67 -0.90
CA HIS A 193 5.77 8.42 -0.48
C HIS A 193 6.72 8.09 -1.65
N GLN A 194 6.21 7.35 -2.63
CA GLN A 194 6.97 6.94 -3.79
C GLN A 194 7.17 8.09 -4.79
N ALA A 195 6.31 9.11 -4.81
CA ALA A 195 6.44 10.25 -5.72
C ALA A 195 7.61 11.17 -5.35
N ARG A 196 8.58 11.34 -6.26
CA ARG A 196 9.74 12.24 -6.07
C ARG A 196 9.78 13.42 -7.02
N ARG A 197 8.83 13.49 -7.96
CA ARG A 197 8.73 14.52 -9.01
C ARG A 197 7.28 14.93 -9.27
N ASP A 198 6.48 15.03 -8.20
CA ASP A 198 5.03 15.32 -8.26
C ASP A 198 4.28 14.39 -9.23
N ASN A 199 4.69 13.12 -9.25
CA ASN A 199 4.33 12.13 -10.27
C ASN A 199 3.41 11.03 -9.74
N MET A 200 2.63 11.34 -8.71
CA MET A 200 1.74 10.40 -8.04
C MET A 200 0.78 9.70 -9.02
N ALA A 201 0.23 10.44 -9.99
CA ALA A 201 -0.70 9.89 -10.97
C ALA A 201 -0.03 8.85 -11.89
N ASP A 202 1.20 9.12 -12.35
CA ASP A 202 1.95 8.18 -13.18
C ASP A 202 2.31 6.93 -12.37
N ILE A 203 2.79 7.09 -11.14
CA ILE A 203 3.04 5.95 -10.24
C ILE A 203 1.78 5.11 -10.05
N SER A 204 0.64 5.73 -9.76
CA SER A 204 -0.63 5.02 -9.59
C SER A 204 -1.07 4.28 -10.85
N ALA A 205 -0.87 4.86 -12.04
CA ALA A 205 -1.23 4.22 -13.31
C ALA A 205 -0.32 3.02 -13.63
N LYS A 206 0.98 3.14 -13.34
CA LYS A 206 1.96 2.07 -13.54
C LYS A 206 1.77 0.93 -12.55
N ASP A 207 1.51 1.26 -11.29
CA ASP A 207 1.15 0.32 -10.24
C ASP A 207 -0.13 -0.46 -10.59
N GLY A 208 -1.18 0.23 -11.07
CA GLY A 208 -2.40 -0.43 -11.56
C GLY A 208 -2.16 -1.34 -12.78
N SER A 209 -1.23 -0.98 -13.67
CA SER A 209 -0.84 -1.81 -14.81
C SER A 209 -0.08 -3.07 -14.38
N GLN A 210 0.80 -2.94 -13.38
CA GLN A 210 1.52 -4.07 -12.78
C GLN A 210 0.53 -5.04 -12.11
N GLU A 211 -0.38 -4.52 -11.28
CA GLU A 211 -1.43 -5.33 -10.65
C GLU A 211 -2.32 -6.05 -11.68
N THR A 212 -2.70 -5.37 -12.76
CA THR A 212 -3.50 -5.96 -13.83
C THR A 212 -2.77 -7.13 -14.51
N LEU A 213 -1.48 -6.97 -14.81
CA LEU A 213 -0.67 -8.06 -15.38
C LEU A 213 -0.59 -9.27 -14.44
N VAL A 214 -0.41 -9.02 -13.15
CA VAL A 214 -0.32 -10.07 -12.14
C VAL A 214 -1.66 -10.81 -11.98
N ASN A 215 -2.76 -10.08 -11.96
CA ASN A 215 -4.10 -10.66 -11.92
C ASN A 215 -4.42 -11.48 -13.17
N LEU A 216 -3.96 -11.04 -14.35
CA LEU A 216 -4.08 -11.82 -15.59
C LEU A 216 -3.31 -13.15 -15.48
N ALA A 217 -2.08 -13.12 -14.98
CA ALA A 217 -1.30 -14.34 -14.74
C ALA A 217 -1.99 -15.26 -13.72
N GLY A 218 -2.50 -14.69 -12.62
CA GLY A 218 -3.30 -15.41 -11.61
C GLY A 218 -4.52 -16.08 -12.22
N LEU A 219 -5.27 -15.39 -13.07
CA LEU A 219 -6.44 -15.93 -13.78
C LEU A 219 -6.07 -17.14 -14.64
N LEU A 220 -4.99 -17.06 -15.43
CA LEU A 220 -4.55 -18.17 -16.28
C LEU A 220 -4.19 -19.42 -15.46
N VAL A 221 -3.51 -19.22 -14.32
CA VAL A 221 -3.19 -20.31 -13.39
C VAL A 221 -4.45 -20.86 -12.74
N SER A 222 -5.37 -20.00 -12.32
CA SER A 222 -6.66 -20.38 -11.74
C SER A 222 -7.52 -21.21 -12.68
N LEU A 223 -7.51 -20.94 -14.00
CA LEU A 223 -8.24 -21.75 -14.99
C LEU A 223 -7.79 -23.22 -15.01
N VAL A 224 -6.49 -23.47 -14.77
CA VAL A 224 -5.94 -24.82 -14.67
C VAL A 224 -6.18 -25.40 -13.27
N LEU A 225 -6.10 -24.56 -12.23
CA LEU A 225 -6.21 -24.96 -10.84
C LEU A 225 -7.63 -25.41 -10.45
N ILE A 226 -8.65 -24.69 -10.89
CA ILE A 226 -10.05 -24.88 -10.48
C ILE A 226 -10.58 -26.30 -10.72
N PRO A 227 -10.38 -26.91 -11.91
CA PRO A 227 -10.78 -28.30 -12.14
C PRO A 227 -10.09 -29.31 -11.21
N LEU A 228 -8.87 -29.04 -10.76
CA LEU A 228 -8.09 -29.94 -9.89
C LEU A 228 -8.56 -29.89 -8.43
N VAL A 229 -8.98 -28.71 -7.97
CA VAL A 229 -9.41 -28.48 -6.58
C VAL A 229 -10.90 -28.72 -6.36
N THR A 230 -11.70 -28.74 -7.45
CA THR A 230 -13.14 -29.01 -7.38
C THR A 230 -13.38 -30.36 -6.70
N ASP A 231 -14.23 -30.36 -5.67
CA ASP A 231 -14.55 -31.52 -4.83
C ASP A 231 -13.35 -32.18 -4.12
N ASN A 232 -12.20 -31.49 -4.05
CA ASN A 232 -11.02 -31.92 -3.31
C ASN A 232 -10.71 -30.93 -2.17
N PRO A 233 -11.34 -31.09 -0.99
CA PRO A 233 -11.19 -30.16 0.12
C PRO A 233 -9.78 -30.14 0.72
N VAL A 234 -9.11 -31.30 0.72
CA VAL A 234 -7.73 -31.41 1.22
C VAL A 234 -6.78 -30.60 0.35
N LEU A 235 -6.87 -30.73 -0.98
CA LEU A 235 -6.06 -29.95 -1.91
C LEU A 235 -6.41 -28.46 -1.81
N THR A 236 -7.69 -28.11 -1.76
CA THR A 236 -8.15 -26.72 -1.60
C THR A 236 -7.56 -26.07 -0.36
N LEU A 237 -7.64 -26.72 0.80
CA LEU A 237 -7.10 -26.20 2.06
C LEU A 237 -5.57 -26.17 2.04
N SER A 238 -4.92 -27.18 1.47
CA SER A 238 -3.45 -27.21 1.36
C SER A 238 -2.93 -26.04 0.53
N LEU A 239 -3.56 -25.77 -0.62
CA LEU A 239 -3.22 -24.65 -1.47
C LEU A 239 -3.57 -23.31 -0.83
N PHE A 240 -4.72 -23.21 -0.14
CA PHE A 240 -5.07 -22.03 0.64
C PHE A 240 -3.96 -21.68 1.63
N PHE A 241 -3.55 -22.62 2.49
CA PHE A 241 -2.51 -22.35 3.48
C PHE A 241 -1.14 -22.05 2.85
N LEU A 242 -0.80 -22.70 1.74
CA LEU A 242 0.42 -22.41 0.98
C LEU A 242 0.42 -20.97 0.46
N PHE A 243 -0.64 -20.56 -0.25
CA PHE A 243 -0.74 -19.23 -0.82
C PHE A 243 -0.92 -18.15 0.23
N THR A 244 -1.66 -18.38 1.31
CA THR A 244 -1.76 -17.46 2.46
C THR A 244 -0.39 -17.26 3.14
N THR A 245 0.39 -18.33 3.30
CA THR A 245 1.75 -18.19 3.87
C THR A 245 2.64 -17.35 2.96
N LEU A 246 2.61 -17.60 1.65
CA LEU A 246 3.36 -16.82 0.67
C LEU A 246 2.88 -15.35 0.62
N HIS A 247 1.57 -15.14 0.66
CA HIS A 247 0.91 -13.84 0.67
C HIS A 247 1.38 -12.98 1.85
N LEU A 248 1.26 -13.50 3.08
CA LEU A 248 1.65 -12.77 4.29
C LEU A 248 3.16 -12.56 4.39
N PHE A 249 3.96 -13.54 3.96
CA PHE A 249 5.42 -13.39 3.90
C PHE A 249 5.83 -12.30 2.90
N ALA A 250 5.23 -12.29 1.72
CA ALA A 250 5.48 -11.30 0.69
C ALA A 250 5.07 -9.90 1.17
N ASN A 251 3.89 -9.74 1.76
CA ASN A 251 3.48 -8.45 2.33
C ASN A 251 4.45 -7.99 3.42
N TYR A 252 4.82 -8.87 4.36
CA TYR A 252 5.81 -8.55 5.39
C TYR A 252 7.13 -8.03 4.78
N LYS A 253 7.64 -8.69 3.73
CA LYS A 253 8.84 -8.23 3.02
C LYS A 253 8.62 -6.89 2.29
N ALA A 254 7.45 -6.68 1.68
CA ALA A 254 7.08 -5.44 1.02
C ALA A 254 7.09 -4.27 2.02
N VAL A 255 6.30 -4.34 3.10
CA VAL A 255 6.17 -3.24 4.06
C VAL A 255 7.46 -2.96 4.84
N ARG A 256 8.28 -3.98 5.09
CA ARG A 256 9.61 -3.80 5.73
C ARG A 256 10.60 -3.08 4.83
N SER A 257 10.42 -3.17 3.51
CA SER A 257 11.30 -2.49 2.56
C SER A 257 10.98 -1.01 2.36
N VAL A 258 9.74 -0.58 2.66
CA VAL A 258 9.33 0.82 2.55
C VAL A 258 10.01 1.62 3.67
N VAL A 259 10.77 2.66 3.32
CA VAL A 259 11.45 3.53 4.27
C VAL A 259 10.73 4.88 4.29
N MET A 260 9.65 4.97 5.05
CA MET A 260 8.89 6.21 5.20
C MET A 260 9.76 7.33 5.80
N GLU A 261 9.71 8.51 5.20
CA GLU A 261 10.52 9.68 5.60
C GLU A 261 9.76 10.65 6.51
N THR A 262 8.49 10.36 6.81
CA THR A 262 7.65 11.14 7.73
C THR A 262 7.62 10.48 9.10
N PHE A 263 7.40 11.23 10.16
CA PHE A 263 7.19 10.64 11.49
C PHE A 263 5.78 10.09 11.66
N ASN A 264 5.70 8.91 12.26
CA ASN A 264 4.51 8.42 12.95
C ASN A 264 4.83 8.27 14.44
N GLU A 265 3.86 7.83 15.26
CA GLU A 265 4.04 7.74 16.71
C GLU A 265 5.22 6.82 17.10
N GLU A 266 5.38 5.68 16.42
CA GLU A 266 6.45 4.71 16.70
C GLU A 266 7.83 5.20 16.25
N ARG A 267 7.96 5.67 15.00
CA ARG A 267 9.22 6.19 14.48
C ARG A 267 9.70 7.37 15.33
N LEU A 268 8.77 8.21 15.77
CA LEU A 268 9.07 9.32 16.66
C LEU A 268 9.58 8.81 18.02
N SER A 269 8.89 7.85 18.64
CA SER A 269 9.31 7.22 19.90
C SER A 269 10.71 6.61 19.80
N ILE A 270 11.00 5.85 18.74
CA ILE A 270 12.31 5.22 18.50
C ILE A 270 13.41 6.28 18.40
N VAL A 271 13.19 7.34 17.61
CA VAL A 271 14.17 8.42 17.44
C VAL A 271 14.37 9.20 18.73
N PHE A 272 13.30 9.52 19.46
CA PHE A 272 13.40 10.21 20.76
C PHE A 272 14.15 9.39 21.80
N GLN A 273 13.86 8.09 21.92
CA GLN A 273 14.55 7.22 22.88
C GLN A 273 16.06 7.14 22.58
N GLN A 274 16.43 7.04 21.30
CA GLN A 274 17.84 7.09 20.90
C GLN A 274 18.47 8.43 21.29
N TYR A 275 17.84 9.54 20.89
CA TYR A 275 18.36 10.87 21.16
C TYR A 275 18.50 11.17 22.66
N LEU A 276 17.56 10.73 23.49
CA LEU A 276 17.65 10.90 24.93
C LEU A 276 18.79 10.07 25.54
N ARG A 277 19.10 8.91 24.98
CA ARG A 277 20.14 8.00 25.47
C ARG A 277 21.56 8.49 25.16
N ASP A 278 21.84 8.89 23.93
CA ASP A 278 23.21 9.21 23.50
C ASP A 278 23.33 10.43 22.57
N LYS A 279 22.26 11.23 22.45
CA LYS A 279 22.20 12.45 21.63
C LYS A 279 22.34 12.19 20.12
N GLN A 280 22.24 10.95 19.67
CA GLN A 280 22.24 10.62 18.25
C GLN A 280 20.83 10.66 17.66
N VAL A 281 20.71 11.21 16.45
CA VAL A 281 19.47 11.19 15.66
C VAL A 281 19.61 10.11 14.60
N LEU A 282 18.71 9.12 14.61
CA LEU A 282 18.72 8.04 13.64
C LEU A 282 18.33 8.55 12.25
N SER A 283 18.93 7.98 11.22
CA SER A 283 18.45 8.09 9.84
C SER A 283 17.11 7.37 9.67
N PRO A 284 16.30 7.71 8.63
CA PRO A 284 15.08 6.98 8.31
C PRO A 284 15.30 5.47 8.13
N GLN A 285 16.44 5.07 7.57
CA GLN A 285 16.79 3.66 7.37
C GLN A 285 17.00 2.94 8.70
N GLU A 286 17.74 3.54 9.62
CA GLU A 286 18.00 2.97 10.94
C GLU A 286 16.73 2.91 11.79
N ALA A 287 15.88 3.94 11.72
CA ALA A 287 14.57 3.96 12.37
C ALA A 287 13.64 2.89 11.79
N ASN A 288 13.60 2.73 10.46
CA ASN A 288 12.79 1.71 9.78
C ASN A 288 13.15 0.28 10.22
N LEU A 289 14.44 0.00 10.43
CA LEU A 289 14.88 -1.32 10.92
C LEU A 289 14.25 -1.68 12.28
N ARG A 290 13.99 -0.67 13.12
CA ARG A 290 13.41 -0.82 14.46
C ARG A 290 11.89 -0.65 14.50
N GLU A 291 11.29 -0.08 13.46
CA GLU A 291 9.85 0.19 13.38
C GLU A 291 9.03 -1.12 13.38
N PRO A 292 8.10 -1.32 14.33
CA PRO A 292 7.20 -2.46 14.31
C PRO A 292 6.18 -2.31 13.18
N VAL A 293 5.97 -3.39 12.42
CA VAL A 293 4.98 -3.44 11.32
C VAL A 293 3.70 -4.17 11.68
N PHE A 294 3.63 -4.76 12.86
CA PHE A 294 2.40 -5.35 13.39
C PHE A 294 1.64 -4.31 14.22
N ILE A 295 0.31 -4.45 14.26
CA ILE A 295 -0.52 -3.68 15.20
C ILE A 295 -0.25 -4.22 16.60
N GLU A 296 0.58 -3.51 17.35
CA GLU A 296 0.77 -3.79 18.78
C GLU A 296 -0.35 -3.14 19.60
N PHE A 297 -0.92 -3.89 20.54
CA PHE A 297 -1.83 -3.35 21.56
C PHE A 297 -1.08 -2.76 22.77
N ARG A 298 0.23 -2.53 22.65
CA ARG A 298 1.03 -1.94 23.72
C ARG A 298 0.63 -0.47 23.92
N LYS A 299 0.64 -0.04 25.17
CA LYS A 299 0.51 1.38 25.52
C LYS A 299 1.79 2.09 25.09
N THR A 300 1.74 2.77 23.95
CA THR A 300 2.71 3.83 23.65
C THR A 300 2.40 5.03 24.53
N VAL A 301 3.43 5.74 25.00
CA VAL A 301 3.23 7.04 25.64
C VAL A 301 2.82 8.01 24.53
N PRO A 302 1.60 8.56 24.54
CA PRO A 302 1.14 9.41 23.45
C PRO A 302 1.97 10.69 23.41
N ILE A 303 2.75 10.86 22.35
CA ILE A 303 3.51 12.09 22.11
C ILE A 303 2.61 13.07 21.36
N LYS A 304 2.30 14.21 21.97
CA LYS A 304 1.54 15.28 21.34
C LYS A 304 2.47 16.44 20.98
N LEU A 305 2.55 16.76 19.70
CA LEU A 305 3.31 17.90 19.18
C LEU A 305 2.38 19.10 18.96
N GLY A 306 2.91 20.31 19.12
CA GLY A 306 2.14 21.54 18.89
C GLY A 306 0.99 21.76 19.87
N VAL A 307 1.06 21.16 21.06
CA VAL A 307 0.08 21.41 22.13
C VAL A 307 0.12 22.86 22.58
N ARG A 308 -1.00 23.36 23.12
CA ARG A 308 -1.05 24.72 23.66
C ARG A 308 -0.06 24.84 24.82
N LEU A 309 0.61 25.98 24.97
CA LEU A 309 1.57 26.21 26.05
C LEU A 309 0.99 25.88 27.44
N GLN A 310 -0.27 26.29 27.67
CA GLN A 310 -1.03 26.00 28.89
C GLN A 310 -1.26 24.49 29.18
N GLU A 311 -1.05 23.61 28.20
CA GLU A 311 -1.10 22.16 28.43
C GLU A 311 0.23 21.59 28.94
N VAL A 312 1.32 22.34 28.81
CA VAL A 312 2.67 21.95 29.23
C VAL A 312 3.09 22.71 30.49
N ILE A 313 2.68 23.97 30.59
CA ILE A 313 3.05 24.90 31.66
C ILE A 313 1.78 25.36 32.36
N LEU A 314 1.66 25.08 33.66
CA LEU A 314 0.50 25.39 34.49
C LEU A 314 0.64 26.70 35.27
N SER A 315 1.87 27.21 35.44
CA SER A 315 2.15 28.47 36.13
C SER A 315 3.32 29.25 35.51
N LEU A 316 3.44 30.54 35.86
CA LEU A 316 4.56 31.38 35.44
C LEU A 316 5.90 30.85 36.00
N ASP A 317 5.92 30.39 37.25
CA ASP A 317 7.11 29.82 37.88
C ASP A 317 7.61 28.56 37.14
N GLU A 318 6.69 27.73 36.66
CA GLU A 318 7.02 26.54 35.87
C GLU A 318 7.61 26.92 34.50
N LEU A 319 7.11 28.01 33.89
CA LEU A 319 7.69 28.55 32.65
C LEU A 319 9.12 29.03 32.86
N GLU A 320 9.35 29.82 33.90
CA GLU A 320 10.68 30.34 34.23
C GLU A 320 11.66 29.21 34.51
N LEU A 321 11.22 28.17 35.23
CA LEU A 321 12.01 26.98 35.49
C LEU A 321 12.32 26.21 34.19
N ALA A 322 11.33 26.02 33.32
CA ALA A 322 11.49 25.30 32.05
C ALA A 322 12.37 26.03 31.03
N LEU A 323 12.47 27.36 31.14
CA LEU A 323 13.36 28.19 30.33
C LEU A 323 14.77 28.30 30.92
N LYS A 324 14.94 28.01 32.22
CA LYS A 324 16.23 28.10 32.90
C LYS A 324 17.22 27.10 32.29
N GLN A 325 18.29 27.62 31.69
CA GLN A 325 19.31 26.81 30.99
C GLN A 325 18.80 25.98 29.81
N ASN A 326 17.60 26.28 29.30
CA ASN A 326 17.05 25.62 28.12
C ASN A 326 17.29 26.49 26.88
N ASN A 327 18.30 26.13 26.09
CA ASN A 327 18.59 26.78 24.80
C ASN A 327 17.90 26.08 23.61
N MET A 328 16.98 25.15 23.89
CA MET A 328 16.30 24.39 22.84
C MET A 328 15.10 25.16 22.29
N PRO A 329 14.77 25.04 20.99
CA PRO A 329 13.61 25.72 20.39
C PRO A 329 12.26 25.08 20.76
N TYR A 330 12.20 24.30 21.84
CA TYR A 330 11.02 23.57 22.27
C TYR A 330 10.96 23.41 23.80
N LEU A 331 9.74 23.19 24.30
CA LEU A 331 9.45 22.79 25.68
C LEU A 331 8.87 21.37 25.67
N LEU A 332 9.25 20.55 26.64
CA LEU A 332 8.79 19.17 26.77
C LEU A 332 8.10 19.01 28.12
N GLY A 333 6.81 18.68 28.10
CA GLY A 333 6.02 18.40 29.30
C GLY A 333 5.68 16.92 29.40
N VAL A 334 5.75 16.37 30.61
CA VAL A 334 5.30 15.02 30.91
C VAL A 334 4.07 15.10 31.81
N LYS A 335 2.93 14.58 31.34
CA LYS A 335 1.70 14.49 32.12
C LYS A 335 1.48 13.06 32.58
N ASN A 336 1.18 12.88 33.87
CA ASN A 336 0.94 11.57 34.50
C ASN A 336 2.13 10.59 34.40
N GLY A 337 3.37 11.12 34.33
CA GLY A 337 4.56 10.31 34.52
C GLY A 337 4.74 10.02 36.01
N MET A 338 4.97 8.75 36.36
CA MET A 338 5.55 8.38 37.65
C MET A 338 7.02 8.80 37.69
#